data_AF-A0A151G3M4-F1
#
_entry.id   AF-A0A151G3M4-F1
#
_cell.length_a   1.000
_cell.length_b   1.000
_cell.length_c   1.000
_cell.angle_alpha   90.00
_cell.angle_beta   90.00
_cell.angle_gamma   90.00
#
_symmetry.space_group_name_H-M   'P 1'
#
loop_
_entity.id
_entity.type
_entity.pdbx_description
1 polymer ?
#
loop_
_entity_poly.entity_id
_entity_poly.type
_entity_poly.pdbx_seq_one_letter_code
_entity_poly.pdbx_strand_id
1 'polypeptide(L)'
;MRNKLFSVLLGLLTVLVTVIVLGRIGQADDVPTAGLTGNEARVTDRYGNVITDTSQLSKWEDFTVEYDWAIRNGQPIAAGDTELPNGTVAPVDLGFPLKDDNGRVAGHFKIKAGETAGLITFNDALSQMGTNRASTLQFYVKGTADSDVYFDWKL
;
A
#
# COMPACT_ATOMS: atom_id res chain seq x y z
N MET A 1 -7.92 23.25 54.38
CA MET A 1 -7.19 22.28 53.53
C MET A 1 -7.96 21.91 52.24
N ARG A 2 -9.30 21.78 52.29
CA ARG A 2 -10.16 21.42 51.13
C ARG A 2 -10.04 22.34 49.90
N ASN A 3 -9.95 23.67 50.09
CA ASN A 3 -9.82 24.61 48.96
C ASN A 3 -8.44 24.57 48.31
N LYS A 4 -7.38 24.23 49.07
CA LYS A 4 -6.01 24.06 48.53
C LYS A 4 -5.88 22.78 47.71
N LEU A 5 -6.55 21.70 48.15
CA LEU A 5 -6.67 20.44 47.39
C LEU A 5 -7.43 20.62 46.08
N PHE A 6 -8.52 21.40 46.08
CA PHE A 6 -9.29 21.71 44.87
C PHE A 6 -8.47 22.50 43.83
N SER A 7 -7.70 23.51 44.25
CA SER A 7 -6.84 24.27 43.33
C SER A 7 -5.70 23.43 42.75
N VAL A 8 -5.13 22.50 43.52
CA VAL A 8 -4.09 21.59 43.02
C VAL A 8 -4.65 20.60 42.00
N LEU A 9 -5.84 20.03 42.25
CA LEU A 9 -6.55 19.15 41.32
C LEU A 9 -6.93 19.87 40.02
N LEU A 10 -7.38 21.12 40.11
CA LEU A 10 -7.74 21.91 38.93
C LEU A 10 -6.51 22.25 38.08
N GLY A 11 -5.37 22.57 38.72
CA GLY A 11 -4.09 22.78 38.04
C GLY A 11 -3.61 21.50 37.34
N LEU A 12 -3.69 20.35 38.01
CA LEU A 12 -3.31 19.06 37.42
C LEU A 12 -4.20 18.69 36.23
N LEU A 13 -5.50 18.96 36.32
CA LEU A 13 -6.45 18.74 35.24
C LEU A 13 -6.13 19.64 34.03
N THR A 14 -5.77 20.90 34.24
CA THR A 14 -5.38 21.80 33.14
C THR A 14 -4.10 21.34 32.42
N VAL A 15 -3.12 20.80 33.15
CA VAL A 15 -1.89 20.24 32.57
C VAL A 15 -2.18 18.94 31.80
N LEU A 16 -3.09 18.12 32.30
CA LEU A 16 -3.49 16.89 31.62
C LEU A 16 -4.22 17.19 30.30
N VAL A 17 -5.10 18.20 30.30
CA VAL A 17 -5.84 18.62 29.10
C VAL A 17 -4.90 19.21 28.04
N THR A 18 -3.89 20.01 28.41
CA THR A 18 -2.94 20.56 27.43
C THR A 18 -2.06 19.48 26.77
N VAL A 19 -1.67 18.44 27.51
CA VAL A 19 -0.89 17.31 26.95
C VAL A 19 -1.74 16.50 25.96
N ILE A 20 -3.04 16.34 26.22
CA ILE A 20 -3.95 15.60 25.32
C ILE A 20 -4.24 16.41 24.03
N VAL A 21 -4.31 17.75 24.11
CA VAL A 21 -4.53 18.60 22.93
C VAL A 21 -3.29 18.66 22.03
N LEU A 22 -2.09 18.61 22.60
CA LEU A 22 -0.82 18.62 21.84
C LEU A 22 -0.42 17.23 21.32
N GLY A 23 -0.97 16.16 21.90
CA GLY A 23 -0.65 14.77 21.56
C GLY A 23 -1.42 14.19 20.38
N ARG A 24 -1.95 15.00 19.46
CA ARG A 24 -2.52 14.48 18.22
C ARG A 24 -1.39 13.96 17.33
N ILE A 25 -1.08 12.69 17.46
CA ILE A 25 -0.35 11.92 16.46
C ILE A 25 -1.22 12.02 15.20
N GLY A 26 -0.78 12.81 14.23
CA GLY A 26 -1.44 12.86 12.93
C GLY A 26 -1.42 11.46 12.35
N GLN A 27 -2.61 10.88 12.14
CA GLN A 27 -2.71 9.80 11.16
C GLN A 27 -2.25 10.40 9.83
N ALA A 28 -1.41 9.67 9.09
CA ALA A 28 -1.09 10.07 7.74
C ALA A 28 -2.43 10.21 7.00
N ASP A 29 -2.69 11.39 6.42
CA ASP A 29 -3.86 11.56 5.56
C ASP A 29 -3.69 10.57 4.41
N ASP A 30 -4.62 9.64 4.24
CA ASP A 30 -4.65 8.78 3.06
C ASP A 30 -4.74 9.69 1.84
N VAL A 31 -3.70 9.68 1.00
CA VAL A 31 -3.83 10.28 -0.31
C VAL A 31 -4.76 9.38 -1.09
N PRO A 32 -5.82 9.91 -1.74
CA PRO A 32 -6.56 9.14 -2.72
C PRO A 32 -5.66 8.94 -3.95
N THR A 33 -4.80 7.93 -3.88
CA THR A 33 -4.15 7.31 -5.02
C THR A 33 -5.22 6.54 -5.78
N ALA A 34 -5.25 6.72 -7.11
CA ALA A 34 -6.09 5.90 -7.98
C ALA A 34 -5.26 4.74 -8.52
N GLY A 35 -5.87 3.58 -8.77
CA GLY A 35 -5.22 2.46 -9.46
C GLY A 35 -4.42 1.52 -8.59
N LEU A 36 -4.55 1.56 -7.25
CA LEU A 36 -3.81 0.69 -6.31
C LEU A 36 -4.73 -0.25 -5.51
N THR A 37 -5.99 -0.39 -5.93
CA THR A 37 -6.94 -1.32 -5.33
C THR A 37 -6.86 -2.69 -6.01
N GLY A 38 -7.17 -3.76 -5.29
CA GLY A 38 -7.05 -5.13 -5.82
C GLY A 38 -7.84 -5.40 -7.11
N ASN A 39 -8.93 -4.66 -7.35
CA ASN A 39 -9.76 -4.77 -8.55
C ASN A 39 -9.20 -4.03 -9.77
N GLU A 40 -8.28 -3.09 -9.56
CA GLU A 40 -7.63 -2.31 -10.62
C GLU A 40 -6.33 -2.98 -11.11
N ALA A 41 -5.91 -4.07 -10.45
CA ALA A 41 -4.72 -4.81 -10.85
C ALA A 41 -4.95 -5.63 -12.11
N ARG A 42 -3.94 -5.65 -12.97
CA ARG A 42 -3.83 -6.59 -14.07
C ARG A 42 -2.98 -7.79 -13.63
N VAL A 43 -3.57 -8.98 -13.66
CA VAL A 43 -2.90 -10.22 -13.29
C VAL A 43 -2.59 -11.05 -14.54
N THR A 44 -1.34 -11.51 -14.67
CA THR A 44 -0.94 -12.41 -15.76
C THR A 44 -0.23 -13.67 -15.25
N ASP A 45 -0.43 -14.78 -15.95
CA ASP A 45 0.37 -15.99 -15.76
C ASP A 45 1.80 -15.86 -16.31
N ARG A 46 2.61 -16.90 -16.13
CA ARG A 46 3.98 -17.01 -16.64
C ARG A 46 4.10 -16.93 -18.17
N TYR A 47 3.00 -17.11 -18.89
CA TYR A 47 2.92 -17.07 -20.36
C TYR A 47 2.42 -15.71 -20.86
N GLY A 48 2.10 -14.78 -19.95
CA GLY A 48 1.58 -13.45 -20.28
C GLY A 48 0.07 -13.41 -20.52
N ASN A 49 -0.66 -14.50 -20.25
CA ASN A 49 -2.11 -14.51 -20.38
C ASN A 49 -2.75 -13.75 -19.22
N VAL A 50 -3.72 -12.89 -19.54
CA VAL A 50 -4.48 -12.15 -18.51
C VAL A 50 -5.45 -13.09 -17.81
N ILE A 51 -5.40 -13.08 -16.48
CA ILE A 51 -6.32 -13.84 -15.62
C ILE A 51 -7.38 -12.90 -15.07
N THR A 52 -8.64 -13.21 -15.33
CA THR A 52 -9.79 -12.40 -14.89
C THR A 52 -10.40 -12.88 -13.58
N ASP A 53 -10.33 -14.18 -13.29
CA ASP A 53 -10.75 -14.76 -12.00
C ASP A 53 -9.51 -15.11 -11.16
N THR A 54 -9.19 -14.25 -10.21
CA THR A 54 -8.04 -14.42 -9.33
C THR A 54 -8.35 -15.28 -8.09
N SER A 55 -9.61 -15.66 -7.87
CA SER A 55 -10.04 -16.34 -6.64
C SER A 55 -9.56 -17.79 -6.52
N GLN A 56 -9.17 -18.41 -7.65
CA GLN A 56 -8.75 -19.82 -7.74
C GLN A 56 -7.27 -19.99 -8.10
N LEU A 57 -6.48 -18.91 -8.00
CA LEU A 57 -5.06 -18.96 -8.32
C LEU A 57 -4.33 -19.95 -7.42
N SER A 58 -3.54 -20.83 -8.04
CA SER A 58 -2.80 -21.87 -7.33
C SER A 58 -1.65 -21.29 -6.50
N LYS A 59 -1.50 -21.76 -5.26
CA LYS A 59 -0.35 -21.42 -4.40
C LYS A 59 0.99 -21.94 -4.90
N TRP A 60 0.97 -22.83 -5.88
CA TRP A 60 2.17 -23.43 -6.46
C TRP A 60 2.71 -22.64 -7.66
N GLU A 61 1.97 -21.65 -8.14
CA GLU A 61 2.32 -20.82 -9.30
C GLU A 61 2.65 -19.39 -8.90
N ASP A 62 3.49 -18.74 -9.72
CA ASP A 62 3.77 -17.32 -9.61
C ASP A 62 2.98 -16.57 -10.69
N PHE A 63 2.39 -15.45 -10.30
CA PHE A 63 1.63 -14.56 -11.15
C PHE A 63 2.26 -13.18 -11.12
N THR A 64 2.21 -12.46 -12.23
CA THR A 64 2.60 -11.05 -12.26
C THR A 64 1.38 -10.20 -11.97
N VAL A 65 1.51 -9.26 -11.04
CA VAL A 65 0.53 -8.22 -10.76
C VAL A 65 1.09 -6.89 -11.22
N GLU A 66 0.28 -6.14 -11.93
CA GLU A 66 0.59 -4.83 -12.49
C GLU A 66 -0.51 -3.83 -12.12
N TYR A 67 -0.11 -2.65 -11.68
CA TYR A 67 -1.01 -1.53 -11.33
C TYR A 67 -0.55 -0.27 -12.04
N ASP A 68 -1.46 0.40 -12.74
CA ASP A 68 -1.25 1.76 -13.22
C ASP A 68 -1.80 2.73 -12.17
N TRP A 69 -0.91 3.41 -11.45
CA TRP A 69 -1.28 4.27 -10.35
C TRP A 69 -1.09 5.75 -10.69
N ALA A 70 -1.89 6.62 -10.06
CA ALA A 70 -1.74 8.06 -10.17
C ALA A 70 -2.12 8.81 -8.89
N ILE A 71 -1.39 9.89 -8.60
CA ILE A 71 -1.74 10.89 -7.58
C ILE A 71 -2.42 12.06 -8.29
N ARG A 72 -3.67 12.35 -7.93
CA ARG A 72 -4.45 13.46 -8.51
C ARG A 72 -3.70 14.79 -8.45
N ASN A 73 -3.74 15.57 -9.53
CA ASN A 73 -3.06 16.87 -9.62
C ASN A 73 -3.42 17.81 -8.45
N GLY A 74 -2.43 18.55 -7.96
CA GLY A 74 -2.62 19.52 -6.87
C GLY A 74 -2.86 18.92 -5.47
N GLN A 75 -2.96 17.61 -5.32
CA GLN A 75 -3.03 16.97 -4.00
C GLN A 75 -1.65 16.92 -3.33
N PRO A 76 -1.56 17.10 -1.99
CA PRO A 76 -0.34 16.80 -1.24
C PRO A 76 0.09 15.35 -1.42
N ILE A 77 1.38 15.07 -1.24
CA ILE A 77 1.90 13.71 -1.21
C ILE A 77 1.93 13.25 0.24
N ALA A 78 1.35 12.09 0.48
CA ALA A 78 1.47 11.31 1.70
C ALA A 78 1.54 9.82 1.31
N ALA A 79 1.70 8.93 2.28
CA ALA A 79 1.70 7.50 2.03
C ALA A 79 0.39 7.02 1.38
N GLY A 80 0.46 5.94 0.62
CA GLY A 80 -0.71 5.28 0.05
C GLY A 80 -0.62 3.78 0.26
N ASP A 81 -1.71 3.17 0.73
CA ASP A 81 -1.82 1.73 0.82
C ASP A 81 -2.03 1.10 -0.58
N THR A 82 -1.71 -0.18 -0.72
CA THR A 82 -1.91 -0.95 -1.95
C THR A 82 -2.51 -2.30 -1.59
N GLU A 83 -3.63 -2.65 -2.21
CA GLU A 83 -4.33 -3.91 -1.96
C GLU A 83 -4.08 -4.90 -3.09
N LEU A 84 -3.69 -6.14 -2.75
CA LEU A 84 -3.52 -7.21 -3.73
C LEU A 84 -4.87 -7.69 -4.28
N PRO A 85 -4.89 -8.29 -5.49
CA PRO A 85 -6.09 -8.94 -6.00
C PRO A 85 -6.53 -10.07 -5.08
N ASN A 86 -7.84 -10.28 -4.98
CA ASN A 86 -8.40 -11.34 -4.16
C ASN A 86 -7.80 -12.71 -4.56
N GLY A 87 -7.48 -13.55 -3.57
CA GLY A 87 -6.90 -14.87 -3.78
C GLY A 87 -5.39 -14.87 -4.04
N THR A 88 -4.68 -13.75 -3.79
CA THR A 88 -3.23 -13.65 -3.92
C THR A 88 -2.54 -13.20 -2.63
N VAL A 89 -1.27 -13.58 -2.47
CA VAL A 89 -0.40 -13.17 -1.37
C VAL A 89 1.02 -12.91 -1.85
N ALA A 90 1.76 -12.07 -1.13
CA ALA A 90 3.18 -11.91 -1.38
C ALA A 90 3.95 -13.20 -0.99
N PRO A 91 4.77 -13.79 -1.89
CA PRO A 91 5.50 -15.03 -1.62
C PRO A 91 6.65 -14.84 -0.63
N VAL A 92 7.21 -13.63 -0.57
CA VAL A 92 8.35 -13.25 0.25
C VAL A 92 8.19 -11.80 0.68
N ASP A 93 9.02 -11.36 1.63
CA ASP A 93 9.18 -9.94 1.90
C ASP A 93 9.72 -9.23 0.65
N LEU A 94 8.94 -8.28 0.12
CA LEU A 94 9.32 -7.47 -1.02
C LEU A 94 9.51 -6.01 -0.60
N GLY A 95 10.53 -5.38 -1.17
CA GLY A 95 10.78 -3.96 -0.98
C GLY A 95 11.62 -3.40 -2.11
N PHE A 96 11.10 -2.40 -2.83
CA PHE A 96 11.80 -1.81 -3.97
C PHE A 96 11.41 -0.35 -4.21
N PRO A 97 12.29 0.45 -4.83
CA PRO A 97 11.96 1.82 -5.19
C PRO A 97 10.93 1.86 -6.33
N LEU A 98 9.92 2.71 -6.18
CA LEU A 98 9.03 3.13 -7.25
C LEU A 98 9.66 4.30 -7.98
N LYS A 99 9.69 4.24 -9.31
CA LYS A 99 10.24 5.31 -10.15
C LYS A 99 9.11 6.04 -10.87
N ASP A 100 9.29 7.34 -11.12
CA ASP A 100 8.46 8.09 -12.04
C ASP A 100 8.84 7.78 -13.51
N ASP A 101 8.09 8.34 -14.46
CA ASP A 101 8.35 8.20 -15.90
C ASP A 101 9.73 8.76 -16.33
N ASN A 102 10.37 9.58 -15.50
CA ASN A 102 11.71 10.11 -15.73
C ASN A 102 12.82 9.26 -15.06
N GLY A 103 12.45 8.13 -14.44
CA GLY A 103 13.37 7.23 -13.73
C GLY A 103 13.79 7.71 -12.34
N ARG A 104 13.22 8.79 -11.81
CA ARG A 104 13.48 9.29 -10.44
C ARG A 104 12.71 8.47 -9.43
N VAL A 105 13.33 8.18 -8.28
CA VAL A 105 12.63 7.47 -7.20
C VAL A 105 11.54 8.38 -6.63
N ALA A 106 10.28 7.98 -6.80
CA ALA A 106 9.09 8.67 -6.32
C ALA A 106 8.60 8.12 -4.96
N GLY A 107 9.02 6.91 -4.60
CA GLY A 107 8.64 6.28 -3.35
C GLY A 107 9.26 4.90 -3.18
N HIS A 108 8.82 4.21 -2.14
CA HIS A 108 9.20 2.83 -1.86
C HIS A 108 7.96 2.00 -1.58
N PHE A 109 7.83 0.89 -2.30
CA PHE A 109 6.82 -0.13 -2.01
C PHE A 109 7.40 -1.16 -1.05
N LYS A 110 6.59 -1.64 -0.10
CA LYS A 110 6.89 -2.76 0.79
C LYS A 110 5.66 -3.64 1.01
N ILE A 111 5.87 -4.95 1.03
CA ILE A 111 4.87 -5.93 1.46
C ILE A 111 5.57 -7.11 2.15
N LYS A 112 4.94 -7.66 3.18
CA LYS A 112 5.48 -8.81 3.94
C LYS A 112 5.01 -10.12 3.35
N ALA A 113 5.81 -11.17 3.50
CA ALA A 113 5.43 -12.51 3.07
C ALA A 113 4.09 -12.92 3.69
N GLY A 114 3.16 -13.42 2.86
CA GLY A 114 1.83 -13.85 3.27
C GLY A 114 0.78 -12.74 3.38
N GLU A 115 1.16 -11.46 3.26
CA GLU A 115 0.20 -10.35 3.31
C GLU A 115 -0.55 -10.16 1.98
N THR A 116 -1.75 -9.60 2.08
CA THR A 116 -2.61 -9.21 0.95
C THR A 116 -2.63 -7.71 0.72
N ALA A 117 -1.90 -6.93 1.52
CA ALA A 117 -1.79 -5.50 1.39
C ALA A 117 -0.34 -5.06 1.62
N GLY A 118 0.11 -4.10 0.80
CA GLY A 118 1.41 -3.46 0.90
C GLY A 118 1.26 -1.96 1.18
N LEU A 119 2.39 -1.33 1.50
CA LEU A 119 2.47 0.09 1.78
C LEU A 119 3.41 0.76 0.78
N ILE A 120 2.94 1.84 0.16
CA ILE A 120 3.77 2.77 -0.59
C ILE A 120 4.06 4.00 0.27
N THR A 121 5.34 4.24 0.50
CA THR A 121 5.82 5.49 1.09
C THR A 121 6.40 6.36 0.00
N PHE A 122 5.66 7.39 -0.42
CA PHE A 122 6.15 8.39 -1.36
C PHE A 122 7.19 9.31 -0.70
N ASN A 123 8.11 9.85 -1.51
CA ASN A 123 9.09 10.84 -1.07
C ASN A 123 8.78 12.22 -1.66
N ASP A 124 9.63 13.20 -1.33
CA ASP A 124 9.44 14.59 -1.75
C ASP A 124 9.75 14.83 -3.25
N ALA A 125 10.21 13.83 -4.01
CA ALA A 125 10.52 14.01 -5.43
C ALA A 125 9.29 14.43 -6.25
N LEU A 126 8.10 14.00 -5.83
CA LEU A 126 6.84 14.38 -6.46
C LEU A 126 6.28 15.71 -5.91
N SER A 127 6.82 16.25 -4.80
CA SER A 127 6.25 17.41 -4.08
C SER A 127 6.30 18.72 -4.87
N GLN A 128 7.29 18.82 -5.77
CA GLN A 128 7.44 19.97 -6.66
C GLN A 128 6.66 19.78 -7.98
N MET A 129 6.10 18.59 -8.21
CA MET A 129 5.33 18.27 -9.42
C MET A 129 3.84 18.39 -9.13
N GLY A 130 3.21 19.46 -9.66
CA GLY A 130 1.76 19.63 -9.55
C GLY A 130 0.95 18.70 -10.47
N THR A 131 1.60 18.09 -11.47
CA THR A 131 1.00 17.27 -12.53
C THR A 131 1.88 16.07 -12.88
N ASN A 132 1.31 15.08 -13.60
CA ASN A 132 2.01 13.90 -14.13
C ASN A 132 2.68 13.02 -13.06
N ARG A 133 1.96 12.77 -11.96
CA ARG A 133 2.40 11.88 -10.89
C ARG A 133 1.74 10.51 -11.06
N ALA A 134 2.19 9.75 -12.03
CA ALA A 134 1.69 8.41 -12.35
C ALA A 134 2.86 7.48 -12.71
N SER A 135 2.66 6.18 -12.54
CA SER A 135 3.57 5.15 -13.05
C SER A 135 2.93 3.76 -12.97
N THR A 136 3.71 2.73 -13.32
CA THR A 136 3.32 1.33 -13.22
C THR A 136 4.07 0.65 -12.08
N LEU A 137 3.34 -0.01 -11.18
CA LEU A 137 3.88 -0.90 -10.15
C LEU A 137 3.72 -2.35 -10.64
N GLN A 138 4.82 -3.10 -10.73
CA GLN A 138 4.81 -4.49 -11.17
C GLN A 138 5.64 -5.37 -10.23
N PHE A 139 5.09 -6.51 -9.80
CA PHE A 139 5.79 -7.52 -8.99
C PHE A 139 5.10 -8.89 -9.08
N TYR A 140 5.73 -9.91 -8.48
CA TYR A 140 5.21 -11.28 -8.46
C TYR A 140 4.44 -11.59 -7.17
N VAL A 141 3.35 -12.34 -7.31
CA VAL A 141 2.52 -12.87 -6.23
C VAL A 141 2.31 -14.39 -6.39
N LYS A 142 1.84 -15.04 -5.33
CA LYS A 142 1.33 -16.42 -5.39
C LYS A 142 -0.18 -16.43 -5.16
N GLY A 143 -0.84 -17.44 -5.72
CA GLY A 143 -2.23 -17.73 -5.37
C GLY A 143 -2.39 -18.27 -3.96
N THR A 144 -3.62 -18.33 -3.46
CA THR A 144 -3.94 -18.94 -2.16
C THR A 144 -4.63 -20.30 -2.25
N ALA A 145 -5.11 -20.69 -3.44
CA ALA A 145 -5.83 -21.93 -3.62
C ALA A 145 -4.87 -23.13 -3.63
N ASP A 146 -5.26 -24.22 -2.97
CA ASP A 146 -4.58 -25.51 -3.07
C ASP A 146 -5.15 -26.30 -4.26
N SER A 147 -4.99 -25.74 -5.44
CA SER A 147 -5.44 -26.31 -6.71
C SER A 147 -4.26 -26.89 -7.49
N ASP A 148 -4.54 -27.95 -8.25
CA ASP A 148 -3.55 -28.63 -9.09
C ASP A 148 -2.90 -27.63 -10.06
N VAL A 149 -1.59 -27.79 -10.24
CA VAL A 149 -0.81 -26.95 -11.15
C VAL A 149 -1.06 -27.46 -12.55
N TYR A 150 -1.51 -26.60 -13.46
CA TYR A 150 -1.63 -26.93 -14.89
C TYR A 150 -0.24 -27.03 -15.51
N PHE A 151 0.52 -28.07 -15.17
CA PHE A 151 1.64 -28.51 -15.98
C PHE A 151 1.03 -29.13 -17.24
N ASP A 152 1.09 -28.45 -18.39
CA ASP A 152 0.69 -29.02 -19.69
C ASP A 152 1.76 -30.02 -20.18
N TRP A 153 2.05 -31.05 -19.37
CA TRP A 153 2.90 -32.15 -19.80
C TRP A 153 2.09 -33.02 -20.75
N LYS A 154 2.31 -32.86 -22.05
CA LYS A 154 1.88 -33.83 -23.05
C LYS A 154 2.90 -34.98 -23.08
N LEU A 155 2.45 -36.18 -22.73
CA LEU A 155 3.14 -37.43 -23.06
C LEU A 155 3.06 -37.72 -24.57
#